data_AF-A0A4U0UVE7-F1
#
_entry.id   AF-A0A4U0UVE7-F1
#
_cell.length_a   1.000
_cell.length_b   1.000
_cell.length_c   1.000
_cell.angle_alpha   90.00
_cell.angle_beta   90.00
_cell.angle_gamma   90.00
#
_symmetry.space_group_name_H-M   'P 1'
#
loop_
_entity.id
_entity.type
_entity.pdbx_description
1 polymer ?
#
loop_
_entity_poly.entity_id
_entity_poly.type
_entity_poly.pdbx_seq_one_letter_code
_entity_poly.pdbx_strand_id
1 'polypeptide(L)'
;MESRTPTPDGGTRERLPNLFEVLSRRTLAPVDLFSFYIYMRDVQRSVDYLDFWLDVSQHMSLCRHYVRELRRSVLISTPDLEKGGSKRSSQILDNYTAERHSSDQGPSGTARDLNGMNKERMSNDQRLSAFLRGDVDSKHSPQHSMVSQKSEGNTPGSEHPPRPSFNTGTPEQPPRPSFMTGNTGTQGTGTPSPLNNNSNSSPQHTVARADIRASAEKILYTYLLPGAEREIILPQGILSDITAAIEREGRDDPEVFDAAKDYVFQAMERDAFPGFLRAKALGNIVPPSMLLRLILGLVSLFTGFWTAFVLIFLGKSRGTRCWVIWPFTFGVYFLASHQYLLDPVLALAGYSEYTFMSVHRIKEGFVRKLLTKRALMCLCWIVIIDVALCCLFIFVPGKRL
;
A
#
# COMPACT_ATOMS: atom_id res chain seq x y z
N MET A 1 1.68 35.13 -27.57
CA MET A 1 1.30 34.46 -26.31
C MET A 1 1.45 32.97 -26.56
N GLU A 2 2.63 32.41 -26.27
CA GLU A 2 2.92 30.98 -26.48
C GLU A 2 2.27 30.15 -25.38
N SER A 3 1.33 29.30 -25.78
CA SER A 3 0.61 28.36 -24.93
C SER A 3 1.51 27.18 -24.58
N ARG A 4 1.91 27.07 -23.31
CA ARG A 4 2.59 25.90 -22.76
C ARG A 4 1.59 24.75 -22.64
N THR A 5 1.83 23.67 -23.39
CA THR A 5 1.16 22.37 -23.27
C THR A 5 1.50 21.71 -21.93
N PRO A 6 0.55 21.04 -21.24
CA PRO A 6 0.85 20.32 -20.01
C PRO A 6 1.48 18.96 -20.35
N THR A 7 2.69 18.74 -19.84
CA THR A 7 3.36 17.43 -19.82
C THR A 7 2.53 16.38 -19.08
N PRO A 8 2.64 15.08 -19.43
CA PRO A 8 1.92 13.99 -18.78
C PRO A 8 2.30 13.93 -17.29
N ASP A 9 1.34 13.60 -16.42
CA ASP A 9 1.46 13.56 -14.95
C ASP A 9 2.50 12.54 -14.43
N GLY A 10 3.77 12.81 -14.69
CA GLY A 10 4.91 12.54 -13.82
C GLY A 10 5.22 13.76 -12.93
N GLY A 11 4.23 14.63 -12.71
CA GLY A 11 4.35 15.85 -11.92
C GLY A 11 4.65 15.53 -10.46
N THR A 12 5.60 16.24 -9.87
CA THR A 12 5.82 16.24 -8.43
C THR A 12 4.54 16.66 -7.73
N ARG A 13 3.91 15.76 -6.96
CA ARG A 13 2.75 16.08 -6.12
C ARG A 13 3.04 17.28 -5.23
N GLU A 14 2.07 18.18 -5.07
CA GLU A 14 2.16 19.34 -4.16
C GLU A 14 1.31 19.18 -2.89
N ARG A 15 0.85 17.96 -2.62
CA ARG A 15 0.02 17.63 -1.45
C ARG A 15 0.45 16.32 -0.80
N LEU A 16 -0.04 16.07 0.41
CA LEU A 16 0.09 14.77 1.07
C LEU A 16 -0.68 13.69 0.28
N PRO A 17 -0.14 12.46 0.21
CA PRO A 17 -0.80 11.37 -0.49
C PRO A 17 -2.03 10.87 0.27
N ASN A 18 -3.00 10.31 -0.45
CA ASN A 18 -4.15 9.64 0.13
C ASN A 18 -3.85 8.15 0.38
N LEU A 19 -4.63 7.50 1.26
CA LEU A 19 -4.43 6.07 1.57
C LEU A 19 -4.47 5.21 0.29
N PHE A 20 -5.43 5.47 -0.59
CA PHE A 20 -5.53 4.76 -1.86
C PHE A 20 -4.26 4.88 -2.73
N GLU A 21 -3.59 6.03 -2.72
CA GLU A 21 -2.35 6.22 -3.50
C GLU A 21 -1.19 5.40 -2.93
N VAL A 22 -1.12 5.28 -1.60
CA VAL A 22 -0.16 4.44 -0.90
C VAL A 22 -0.43 2.97 -1.19
N LEU A 23 -1.68 2.52 -1.05
CA LEU A 23 -2.09 1.14 -1.30
C LEU A 23 -1.91 0.74 -2.78
N SER A 24 -2.11 1.67 -3.71
CA SER A 24 -1.88 1.46 -5.15
C SER A 24 -0.41 1.58 -5.57
N ARG A 25 0.53 1.70 -4.62
CA ARG A 25 1.97 1.80 -4.85
C ARG A 25 2.37 2.99 -5.73
N ARG A 26 1.62 4.09 -5.67
CA ARG A 26 1.89 5.32 -6.45
C ARG A 26 2.76 6.33 -5.71
N THR A 27 3.17 6.05 -4.47
CA THR A 27 3.96 6.94 -3.61
C THR A 27 5.36 6.38 -3.36
N LEU A 28 6.30 7.26 -2.98
CA LEU A 28 7.68 6.89 -2.69
C LEU A 28 8.03 7.07 -1.21
N ALA A 29 9.15 6.47 -0.80
CA ALA A 29 9.68 6.63 0.55
C ALA A 29 9.84 8.11 0.94
N PRO A 30 9.48 8.50 2.19
CA PRO A 30 9.13 7.64 3.33
C PRO A 30 7.63 7.31 3.47
N VAL A 31 6.80 7.62 2.48
CA VAL A 31 5.32 7.51 2.55
C VAL A 31 4.79 6.46 1.56
N ASP A 32 5.51 5.35 1.41
CA ASP A 32 5.15 4.24 0.53
C ASP A 32 4.39 3.12 1.27
N LEU A 33 3.92 2.13 0.51
CA LEU A 33 3.19 0.97 1.06
C LEU A 33 4.03 0.20 2.08
N PHE A 34 5.34 0.10 1.86
CA PHE A 34 6.25 -0.60 2.76
C PHE A 34 6.37 0.14 4.10
N SER A 35 6.54 1.46 4.08
CA SER A 35 6.49 2.31 5.28
C SER A 35 5.18 2.15 6.03
N PHE A 36 4.07 2.09 5.30
CA PHE A 36 2.75 1.96 5.88
C PHE A 36 2.56 0.58 6.54
N TYR A 37 3.04 -0.49 5.90
CA TYR A 37 3.04 -1.83 6.45
C TYR A 37 3.80 -1.90 7.78
N ILE A 38 5.03 -1.36 7.83
CA ILE A 38 5.82 -1.34 9.07
C ILE A 38 5.11 -0.52 10.16
N TYR A 39 4.51 0.61 9.80
CA TYR A 39 3.75 1.43 10.74
C TYR A 39 2.56 0.65 11.31
N MET A 40 1.79 -0.05 10.48
CA MET A 40 0.65 -0.84 10.93
C MET A 40 1.04 -2.02 11.80
N ARG A 41 2.19 -2.65 11.53
CA ARG A 41 2.74 -3.75 12.33
C ARG A 41 3.27 -3.27 13.70
N ASP A 42 4.14 -2.25 13.70
CA ASP A 42 4.93 -1.89 14.87
C ASP A 42 4.23 -0.86 15.78
N VAL A 43 3.46 0.07 15.18
CA VAL A 43 2.83 1.18 15.92
C VAL A 43 1.35 0.90 16.17
N GLN A 44 0.58 0.66 15.12
CA GLN A 44 -0.88 0.47 15.25
C GLN A 44 -1.24 -0.95 15.74
N ARG A 45 -0.35 -1.93 15.55
CA ARG A 45 -0.56 -3.37 15.85
C ARG A 45 -1.84 -3.92 15.22
N SER A 46 -2.13 -3.49 14.00
CA SER A 46 -3.36 -3.86 13.29
C SER A 46 -3.06 -4.23 11.83
N VAL A 47 -1.91 -4.87 11.60
CA VAL A 47 -1.41 -5.23 10.25
C VAL A 47 -2.38 -6.13 9.50
N ASP A 48 -3.18 -6.92 10.21
CA ASP A 48 -4.15 -7.86 9.65
C ASP A 48 -5.21 -7.15 8.78
N TYR A 49 -5.59 -5.91 9.10
CA TYR A 49 -6.48 -5.11 8.25
C TYR A 49 -5.84 -4.79 6.89
N LEU A 50 -4.54 -4.49 6.88
CA LEU A 50 -3.82 -4.20 5.65
C LEU A 50 -3.62 -5.47 4.82
N ASP A 51 -3.23 -6.56 5.47
CA ASP A 51 -3.03 -7.86 4.82
C ASP A 51 -4.35 -8.36 4.22
N PHE A 52 -5.47 -8.29 4.95
CA PHE A 52 -6.80 -8.57 4.43
C PHE A 52 -7.13 -7.72 3.20
N TRP A 53 -6.92 -6.40 3.26
CA TRP A 53 -7.23 -5.52 2.12
C TRP A 53 -6.38 -5.85 0.88
N LEU A 54 -5.11 -6.20 1.08
CA LEU A 54 -4.19 -6.61 0.01
C LEU A 54 -4.60 -7.96 -0.58
N ASP A 55 -4.94 -8.94 0.25
CA ASP A 55 -5.38 -10.27 -0.19
C ASP A 55 -6.70 -10.21 -0.96
N VAL A 56 -7.67 -9.42 -0.50
CA VAL A 56 -8.92 -9.19 -1.25
C VAL A 56 -8.63 -8.49 -2.59
N SER A 57 -7.71 -7.53 -2.62
CA SER A 57 -7.32 -6.85 -3.87
C SER A 57 -6.62 -7.80 -4.86
N GLN A 58 -5.86 -8.77 -4.35
CA GLN A 58 -5.27 -9.84 -5.14
C GLN A 58 -6.35 -10.79 -5.67
N HIS A 59 -7.30 -11.21 -4.83
CA HIS A 59 -8.44 -12.03 -5.22
C HIS A 59 -9.25 -11.38 -6.36
N MET A 60 -9.63 -10.10 -6.24
CA MET A 60 -10.30 -9.37 -7.32
C MET A 60 -9.48 -9.33 -8.62
N SER A 61 -8.16 -9.26 -8.51
CA SER A 61 -7.28 -9.30 -9.68
C SER A 61 -7.26 -10.69 -10.32
N LEU A 62 -7.24 -11.76 -9.53
CA LEU A 62 -7.39 -13.14 -10.01
C LEU A 62 -8.72 -13.34 -10.75
N CYS A 63 -9.84 -12.88 -10.17
CA CYS A 63 -11.16 -12.94 -10.83
C CYS A 63 -11.16 -12.23 -12.19
N ARG A 64 -10.54 -11.04 -12.27
CA ARG A 64 -10.41 -10.29 -13.53
C ARG A 64 -9.56 -11.02 -14.57
N HIS A 65 -8.49 -11.69 -14.16
CA HIS A 65 -7.65 -12.46 -15.06
C HIS A 65 -8.40 -13.66 -15.63
N TYR A 66 -9.10 -14.41 -14.78
CA TYR A 66 -9.92 -15.54 -15.19
C TYR A 66 -11.01 -15.14 -16.20
N VAL A 67 -11.77 -14.07 -15.93
CA VAL A 67 -12.83 -13.63 -16.86
C VAL A 67 -12.25 -13.18 -18.20
N ARG A 68 -11.11 -12.49 -18.20
CA ARG A 68 -10.43 -12.10 -19.46
C ARG A 68 -9.99 -13.31 -20.27
N GLU A 69 -9.47 -14.33 -19.59
CA GLU A 69 -9.04 -15.58 -20.21
C GLU A 69 -10.23 -16.36 -20.78
N LEU A 70 -11.33 -16.47 -20.03
CA LEU A 70 -12.57 -17.10 -20.50
C LEU A 70 -13.16 -16.38 -21.72
N ARG A 71 -13.12 -15.04 -21.76
CA ARG A 71 -13.56 -14.28 -22.94
C ARG A 71 -12.65 -14.52 -24.15
N ARG A 72 -11.33 -14.61 -23.94
CA ARG A 72 -10.39 -14.94 -25.02
C ARG A 72 -10.58 -16.37 -25.52
N SER A 73 -10.82 -17.34 -24.64
CA SER A 73 -11.02 -18.74 -25.05
C SER A 73 -12.33 -18.93 -25.83
N VAL A 74 -13.40 -18.23 -25.46
CA VAL A 74 -14.67 -18.21 -26.24
C VAL A 74 -14.47 -17.57 -27.62
N LEU A 75 -13.73 -16.46 -27.71
CA LEU A 75 -13.37 -15.82 -28.99
C LEU A 75 -12.52 -16.73 -29.89
N ILE A 76 -11.57 -17.47 -29.31
CA ILE A 76 -10.70 -18.41 -30.05
C ILE A 76 -11.48 -19.67 -30.47
N SER A 77 -12.50 -20.07 -29.72
CA SER A 77 -13.36 -21.23 -30.01
C SER A 77 -14.39 -20.99 -31.10
N THR A 78 -14.53 -19.75 -31.59
CA THR A 78 -15.39 -19.40 -32.74
C THR A 78 -14.55 -18.97 -33.96
N PRO A 79 -13.61 -19.78 -34.50
CA PRO A 79 -12.88 -19.41 -35.69
C PRO A 79 -13.61 -19.95 -36.93
N ASP A 80 -14.82 -19.45 -37.23
CA ASP A 80 -15.41 -19.47 -38.58
C ASP A 80 -16.86 -18.94 -38.59
N LEU A 81 -17.03 -17.62 -38.62
CA LEU A 81 -18.23 -17.00 -39.22
C LEU A 81 -18.01 -15.56 -39.70
N GLU A 82 -16.80 -15.17 -40.10
CA GLU A 82 -16.56 -13.86 -40.75
C GLU A 82 -16.06 -14.04 -42.19
N LYS A 83 -16.96 -14.53 -43.04
CA LYS A 83 -17.00 -14.15 -44.46
C LYS A 83 -18.33 -13.46 -44.76
N GLY A 84 -18.65 -12.46 -43.94
CA GLY A 84 -19.83 -11.60 -44.11
C GLY A 84 -19.53 -10.28 -43.43
N GLY A 85 -19.24 -9.26 -44.22
CA GLY A 85 -18.69 -8.00 -43.73
C GLY A 85 -19.56 -7.33 -42.67
N SER A 86 -18.98 -7.07 -41.50
CA SER A 86 -19.40 -5.99 -40.60
C SER A 86 -18.18 -5.37 -39.94
N LYS A 87 -17.52 -4.48 -40.68
CA LYS A 87 -16.43 -3.64 -40.18
C LYS A 87 -16.95 -2.56 -39.21
N ARG A 88 -17.59 -2.91 -38.09
CA ARG A 88 -18.09 -1.86 -37.16
C ARG A 88 -18.02 -2.13 -35.66
N SER A 89 -17.63 -3.30 -35.17
CA SER A 89 -17.61 -3.55 -33.72
C SER A 89 -16.22 -3.80 -33.10
N SER A 90 -15.17 -4.05 -33.89
CA SER A 90 -13.83 -4.33 -33.37
C SER A 90 -12.96 -3.07 -33.12
N GLN A 91 -13.32 -1.91 -33.65
CA GLN A 91 -12.51 -0.68 -33.50
C GLN A 91 -12.71 0.08 -32.18
N ILE A 92 -13.63 -0.32 -31.30
CA ILE A 92 -13.84 0.36 -30.02
C ILE A 92 -12.96 -0.19 -28.88
N LEU A 93 -12.40 -1.41 -29.02
CA LEU A 93 -11.63 -2.03 -27.93
C LEU A 93 -10.11 -2.10 -28.17
N ASP A 94 -9.64 -1.99 -29.42
CA ASP A 94 -8.21 -1.79 -29.70
C ASP A 94 -7.71 -0.38 -29.34
N ASN A 95 -8.62 0.55 -29.06
CA ASN A 95 -8.27 1.88 -28.57
C ASN A 95 -7.96 1.93 -27.05
N TYR A 96 -8.11 0.82 -26.32
CA TYR A 96 -7.82 0.75 -24.87
C TYR A 96 -6.46 0.14 -24.52
N THR A 97 -5.76 -0.48 -25.48
CA THR A 97 -4.39 -0.99 -25.30
C THR A 97 -3.30 0.03 -25.66
N ALA A 98 -3.67 1.18 -26.24
CA ALA A 98 -2.74 2.26 -26.60
C ALA A 98 -2.75 3.50 -25.68
N GLU A 99 -3.65 3.59 -24.69
CA GLU A 99 -3.73 4.74 -23.74
C GLU A 99 -2.80 4.58 -22.52
N ARG A 100 -1.55 4.18 -22.77
CA ARG A 100 -0.40 4.74 -22.06
C ARG A 100 0.02 5.96 -22.88
N HIS A 101 -0.42 7.16 -22.46
CA HIS A 101 -0.12 8.52 -22.95
C HIS A 101 -1.22 9.28 -23.72
N SER A 102 -2.00 10.08 -22.96
CA SER A 102 -2.42 11.48 -23.17
C SER A 102 -2.87 11.97 -24.56
N SER A 103 -4.14 12.44 -24.71
CA SER A 103 -4.55 13.87 -24.78
C SER A 103 -5.98 14.10 -25.36
N ASP A 104 -6.64 15.16 -24.87
CA ASP A 104 -7.85 15.90 -25.36
C ASP A 104 -9.29 15.37 -25.09
N GLN A 105 -10.28 16.16 -24.63
CA GLN A 105 -10.38 17.52 -24.05
C GLN A 105 -11.87 17.78 -23.63
N GLY A 106 -12.15 18.57 -22.57
CA GLY A 106 -13.46 19.26 -22.36
C GLY A 106 -13.90 19.49 -20.89
N PRO A 107 -14.25 20.73 -20.42
CA PRO A 107 -13.96 21.16 -19.05
C PRO A 107 -15.16 21.21 -18.08
N SER A 108 -14.91 20.88 -16.80
CA SER A 108 -15.44 21.54 -15.56
C SER A 108 -15.57 20.53 -14.41
N GLY A 109 -15.02 20.85 -13.22
CA GLY A 109 -15.53 20.30 -11.96
C GLY A 109 -14.50 19.71 -11.00
N THR A 110 -14.05 20.55 -10.08
CA THR A 110 -13.35 20.22 -8.83
C THR A 110 -13.96 19.04 -8.05
N ALA A 111 -13.11 18.23 -7.42
CA ALA A 111 -13.40 17.28 -6.32
C ALA A 111 -14.29 16.05 -6.60
N ARG A 112 -14.81 15.85 -7.81
CA ARG A 112 -15.77 14.76 -8.13
C ARG A 112 -15.13 13.47 -8.71
N ASP A 113 -13.86 13.51 -9.12
CA ASP A 113 -13.25 12.45 -9.95
C ASP A 113 -12.70 11.22 -9.21
N LEU A 114 -12.31 11.33 -7.92
CA LEU A 114 -11.94 10.13 -7.14
C LEU A 114 -13.13 9.17 -6.97
N ASN A 115 -14.32 9.73 -6.79
CA ASN A 115 -15.55 8.96 -6.67
C ASN A 115 -15.94 8.34 -8.03
N GLY A 116 -15.62 9.01 -9.14
CA GLY A 116 -15.82 8.50 -10.50
C GLY A 116 -14.99 7.26 -10.80
N MET A 117 -13.68 7.27 -10.49
CA MET A 117 -12.81 6.12 -10.78
C MET A 117 -13.10 4.91 -9.88
N ASN A 118 -13.50 5.12 -8.63
CA ASN A 118 -14.03 4.05 -7.78
C ASN A 118 -15.37 3.52 -8.30
N LYS A 119 -16.27 4.38 -8.74
CA LYS A 119 -17.58 3.98 -9.29
C LYS A 119 -17.44 3.19 -10.59
N GLU A 120 -16.50 3.56 -11.47
CA GLU A 120 -16.21 2.79 -12.69
C GLU A 120 -15.59 1.42 -12.39
N ARG A 121 -14.67 1.35 -11.42
CA ARG A 121 -14.10 0.07 -10.98
C ARG A 121 -15.17 -0.82 -10.34
N MET A 122 -15.97 -0.27 -9.43
CA MET A 122 -17.08 -0.98 -8.79
C MET A 122 -18.12 -1.44 -9.81
N SER A 123 -18.44 -0.63 -10.83
CA SER A 123 -19.31 -1.05 -11.93
C SER A 123 -18.71 -2.17 -12.77
N ASN A 124 -17.40 -2.16 -12.99
CA ASN A 124 -16.72 -3.24 -13.70
C ASN A 124 -16.68 -4.53 -12.87
N ASP A 125 -16.44 -4.43 -11.56
CA ASP A 125 -16.42 -5.59 -10.65
C ASP A 125 -17.83 -6.19 -10.49
N GLN A 126 -18.89 -5.37 -10.41
CA GLN A 126 -20.29 -5.84 -10.47
C GLN A 126 -20.60 -6.60 -11.78
N ARG A 127 -20.13 -6.08 -12.93
CA ARG A 127 -20.29 -6.76 -14.23
C ARG A 127 -19.53 -8.09 -14.28
N LEU A 128 -18.37 -8.17 -13.62
CA LEU A 128 -17.58 -9.39 -13.52
C LEU A 128 -18.28 -10.41 -12.62
N SER A 129 -18.82 -9.97 -11.47
CA SER A 129 -19.61 -10.81 -10.57
C SER A 129 -20.87 -11.35 -11.23
N ALA A 130 -21.59 -10.55 -12.01
CA ALA A 130 -22.74 -11.02 -12.80
C ALA A 130 -22.35 -12.11 -13.81
N PHE A 131 -21.20 -11.96 -14.45
CA PHE A 131 -20.68 -12.94 -15.40
C PHE A 131 -20.23 -14.25 -14.72
N LEU A 132 -19.62 -14.19 -13.54
CA LEU A 132 -19.21 -15.37 -12.77
C LEU A 132 -20.40 -16.16 -12.18
N ARG A 133 -21.48 -15.45 -11.85
CA ARG A 133 -22.75 -16.05 -11.38
C ARG A 133 -23.49 -16.83 -12.47
N GLY A 134 -23.22 -16.56 -13.75
CA GLY A 134 -23.96 -17.18 -14.85
C GLY A 134 -25.33 -16.55 -15.11
N ASP A 135 -25.67 -15.45 -14.41
CA ASP A 135 -26.91 -14.69 -14.58
C ASP A 135 -26.85 -13.85 -15.86
N VAL A 136 -26.91 -14.51 -17.02
CA VAL A 136 -27.23 -13.86 -18.30
C VAL A 136 -28.74 -13.96 -18.52
N ASP A 137 -29.50 -13.37 -17.60
CA ASP A 137 -30.92 -13.14 -17.85
C ASP A 137 -31.05 -12.06 -18.93
N SER A 138 -31.52 -12.51 -20.09
CA SER A 138 -31.58 -11.80 -21.35
C SER A 138 -32.56 -10.62 -21.30
N LYS A 139 -32.12 -9.44 -20.85
CA LYS A 139 -32.95 -8.21 -20.86
C LYS A 139 -32.40 -7.03 -21.66
N HIS A 140 -31.33 -7.22 -22.43
CA HIS A 140 -30.96 -6.26 -23.48
C HIS A 140 -30.54 -6.98 -24.75
N SER A 141 -31.54 -7.26 -25.59
CA SER A 141 -31.34 -7.51 -27.01
C SER A 141 -32.44 -6.76 -27.77
N PRO A 142 -32.11 -5.96 -28.80
CA PRO A 142 -33.11 -5.39 -29.69
C PRO A 142 -33.81 -6.54 -30.43
N GLN A 143 -35.13 -6.59 -30.32
CA GLN A 143 -35.98 -7.49 -31.08
C GLN A 143 -35.79 -7.29 -32.59
N HIS A 144 -35.46 -8.38 -33.30
CA HIS A 144 -36.08 -8.63 -34.60
C HIS A 144 -36.00 -10.11 -35.00
N SER A 145 -37.00 -10.50 -35.80
CA SER A 145 -37.27 -11.78 -36.47
C SER A 145 -37.76 -12.96 -35.63
N MET A 146 -39.06 -13.21 -35.79
CA MET A 146 -39.78 -14.44 -35.52
C MET A 146 -39.55 -15.52 -36.60
N VAL A 147 -39.93 -16.74 -36.23
CA VAL A 147 -40.58 -17.82 -37.02
C VAL A 147 -39.77 -19.10 -37.31
N SER A 148 -40.21 -20.17 -36.59
CA SER A 148 -40.26 -21.61 -36.93
C SER A 148 -38.94 -22.40 -37.03
N GLN A 149 -38.83 -23.66 -36.60
CA GLN A 149 -39.76 -24.78 -36.78
C GLN A 149 -39.50 -25.92 -35.77
N LYS A 150 -40.50 -26.80 -35.69
CA LYS A 150 -40.80 -27.83 -34.70
C LYS A 150 -40.19 -29.19 -35.09
N SER A 151 -39.70 -29.99 -34.13
CA SER A 151 -39.71 -31.45 -34.23
C SER A 151 -39.47 -32.13 -32.87
N GLU A 152 -40.46 -32.92 -32.46
CA GLU A 152 -40.49 -33.85 -31.33
C GLU A 152 -39.81 -35.19 -31.69
N GLY A 153 -39.29 -35.90 -30.68
CA GLY A 153 -38.68 -37.24 -30.87
C GLY A 153 -38.19 -37.93 -29.59
N ASN A 154 -39.12 -38.27 -28.69
CA ASN A 154 -39.24 -39.50 -27.89
C ASN A 154 -38.01 -40.33 -27.36
N THR A 155 -37.92 -40.36 -26.00
CA THR A 155 -37.84 -41.52 -25.05
C THR A 155 -36.53 -42.30 -24.75
N PRO A 156 -36.43 -43.02 -23.58
CA PRO A 156 -35.36 -42.82 -22.57
C PRO A 156 -34.56 -44.10 -22.20
N GLY A 157 -33.53 -43.99 -21.34
CA GLY A 157 -32.88 -45.18 -20.76
C GLY A 157 -31.77 -44.94 -19.72
N SER A 158 -32.04 -45.39 -18.49
CA SER A 158 -31.15 -46.10 -17.52
C SER A 158 -29.84 -45.48 -16.97
N GLU A 159 -29.91 -45.14 -15.68
CA GLU A 159 -29.04 -45.53 -14.54
C GLU A 159 -27.63 -46.11 -14.78
N HIS A 160 -26.58 -45.52 -14.17
CA HIS A 160 -25.90 -45.97 -12.93
C HIS A 160 -24.50 -45.30 -12.76
N PRO A 161 -24.05 -44.95 -11.53
CA PRO A 161 -22.75 -44.31 -11.26
C PRO A 161 -21.66 -45.31 -10.79
N PRO A 162 -20.35 -45.02 -10.92
CA PRO A 162 -19.32 -45.75 -10.19
C PRO A 162 -18.85 -45.04 -8.90
N ARG A 163 -18.68 -45.86 -7.87
CA ARG A 163 -18.15 -45.63 -6.52
C ARG A 163 -16.60 -45.47 -6.50
N PRO A 164 -16.00 -45.10 -5.34
CA PRO A 164 -14.65 -44.55 -5.20
C PRO A 164 -13.57 -45.62 -4.91
N SER A 165 -12.30 -45.25 -5.09
CA SER A 165 -11.15 -46.00 -4.57
C SER A 165 -10.44 -45.22 -3.46
N PHE A 166 -10.39 -45.84 -2.29
CA PHE A 166 -9.58 -45.50 -1.14
C PHE A 166 -8.09 -45.76 -1.46
N ASN A 167 -7.20 -44.87 -1.01
CA ASN A 167 -5.85 -45.27 -0.64
C ASN A 167 -5.37 -44.45 0.57
N THR A 168 -5.04 -45.16 1.64
CA THR A 168 -4.52 -44.69 2.93
C THR A 168 -3.00 -44.63 2.92
N GLY A 169 -2.42 -43.54 3.40
CA GLY A 169 -1.00 -43.38 3.73
C GLY A 169 -0.77 -42.13 4.60
N THR A 170 -0.09 -42.34 5.72
CA THR A 170 0.15 -41.49 6.91
C THR A 170 1.06 -40.25 6.69
N PRO A 171 1.22 -39.34 7.69
CA PRO A 171 1.41 -37.90 7.48
C PRO A 171 2.87 -37.42 7.58
N GLU A 172 3.26 -36.48 6.72
CA GLU A 172 4.40 -35.58 6.95
C GLU A 172 3.97 -34.11 6.77
N GLN A 173 4.55 -33.26 7.61
CA GLN A 173 4.28 -31.83 7.79
C GLN A 173 5.18 -30.98 6.85
N PRO A 174 5.11 -29.63 6.86
CA PRO A 174 4.60 -28.77 5.79
C PRO A 174 5.68 -28.02 4.97
N PRO A 175 5.35 -27.32 3.85
CA PRO A 175 6.20 -26.26 3.33
C PRO A 175 5.60 -24.85 3.51
N ARG A 176 6.35 -24.08 4.28
CA ARG A 176 6.32 -22.63 4.50
C ARG A 176 6.65 -21.88 3.18
N PRO A 177 5.97 -20.79 2.80
CA PRO A 177 6.38 -20.00 1.63
C PRO A 177 7.53 -19.03 1.98
N SER A 178 8.66 -19.19 1.29
CA SER A 178 9.82 -18.29 1.38
C SER A 178 9.62 -17.04 0.51
N PHE A 179 9.83 -15.88 1.14
CA PHE A 179 10.02 -14.58 0.49
C PHE A 179 11.31 -14.57 -0.35
N MET A 180 11.22 -14.14 -1.62
CA MET A 180 12.40 -13.82 -2.45
C MET A 180 12.58 -12.30 -2.56
N THR A 181 13.69 -11.82 -2.01
CA THR A 181 14.23 -10.47 -2.16
C THR A 181 15.43 -10.53 -3.12
N GLY A 182 15.58 -9.51 -3.97
CA GLY A 182 16.55 -9.49 -5.06
C GLY A 182 18.03 -9.30 -4.67
N ASN A 183 18.87 -9.95 -5.48
CA ASN A 183 20.13 -9.53 -6.09
C ASN A 183 21.31 -8.99 -5.23
N THR A 184 22.45 -9.70 -5.28
CA THR A 184 23.81 -9.15 -5.50
C THR A 184 24.75 -10.31 -5.85
N GLY A 185 25.61 -10.13 -6.86
CA GLY A 185 26.31 -11.23 -7.55
C GLY A 185 27.71 -11.58 -7.04
N THR A 186 28.22 -12.74 -7.46
CA THR A 186 29.65 -13.02 -7.70
C THR A 186 29.84 -14.36 -8.45
N GLN A 187 31.03 -14.54 -9.02
CA GLN A 187 31.42 -15.41 -10.15
C GLN A 187 31.82 -16.86 -9.78
N GLY A 188 31.88 -17.73 -10.82
CA GLY A 188 32.60 -19.02 -10.88
C GLY A 188 31.73 -20.21 -10.42
N THR A 189 31.67 -21.38 -11.04
CA THR A 189 32.53 -22.16 -11.97
C THR A 189 31.67 -23.29 -12.54
N GLY A 190 31.89 -23.71 -13.80
CA GLY A 190 30.91 -24.46 -14.60
C GLY A 190 30.98 -25.98 -14.61
N THR A 191 30.00 -26.60 -15.31
CA THR A 191 30.04 -27.87 -16.07
C THR A 191 28.67 -28.07 -16.78
N PRO A 192 28.53 -28.97 -17.78
CA PRO A 192 27.95 -28.63 -19.08
C PRO A 192 26.51 -29.10 -19.30
N SER A 193 25.85 -28.45 -20.25
CA SER A 193 24.55 -28.79 -20.81
C SER A 193 24.53 -30.19 -21.45
N PRO A 194 23.32 -30.74 -21.65
CA PRO A 194 22.95 -31.11 -23.00
C PRO A 194 21.70 -30.38 -23.50
N LEU A 195 21.75 -30.12 -24.80
CA LEU A 195 20.75 -29.56 -25.68
C LEU A 195 19.36 -30.20 -25.49
N ASN A 196 18.32 -29.39 -25.29
CA ASN A 196 17.04 -29.64 -25.96
C ASN A 196 16.31 -28.32 -26.26
N ASN A 197 15.76 -28.29 -27.47
CA ASN A 197 15.21 -27.17 -28.20
C ASN A 197 13.83 -26.72 -27.67
N ASN A 198 13.50 -25.46 -28.00
CA ASN A 198 12.14 -24.89 -28.05
C ASN A 198 11.63 -24.12 -26.81
N SER A 199 12.30 -23.02 -26.49
CA SER A 199 11.82 -22.00 -25.56
C SER A 199 10.97 -20.95 -26.29
N ASN A 200 9.65 -21.17 -26.37
CA ASN A 200 8.68 -20.11 -26.67
C ASN A 200 7.37 -20.30 -25.90
N SER A 201 7.46 -20.74 -24.65
CA SER A 201 6.33 -20.80 -23.72
C SER A 201 6.70 -20.06 -22.45
N SER A 202 6.35 -18.78 -22.38
CA SER A 202 6.05 -18.17 -21.09
C SER A 202 5.04 -19.08 -20.38
N PRO A 203 5.17 -19.39 -19.08
CA PRO A 203 4.17 -20.19 -18.40
C PRO A 203 2.83 -19.46 -18.49
N GLN A 204 1.94 -19.97 -19.32
CA GLN A 204 0.53 -19.60 -19.34
C GLN A 204 -0.03 -20.11 -18.02
N HIS A 205 -0.02 -19.27 -16.99
CA HIS A 205 -0.74 -19.56 -15.76
C HIS A 205 -2.23 -19.38 -16.07
N THR A 206 -2.83 -20.37 -16.73
CA THR A 206 -4.28 -20.46 -16.88
C THR A 206 -4.88 -20.49 -15.49
N VAL A 207 -5.61 -19.44 -15.12
CA VAL A 207 -6.25 -19.36 -13.79
C VAL A 207 -7.46 -20.28 -13.84
N ALA A 208 -7.53 -21.29 -12.98
CA ALA A 208 -8.70 -22.14 -12.90
C ALA A 208 -9.75 -21.54 -11.95
N ARG A 209 -11.03 -21.89 -12.15
CA ARG A 209 -12.09 -21.51 -11.20
C ARG A 209 -11.82 -22.05 -9.79
N ALA A 210 -11.17 -23.20 -9.69
CA ALA A 210 -10.72 -23.77 -8.42
C ALA A 210 -9.77 -22.85 -7.66
N ASP A 211 -8.89 -22.11 -8.36
CA ASP A 211 -7.95 -21.17 -7.73
C ASP A 211 -8.68 -19.95 -7.15
N ILE A 212 -9.76 -19.51 -7.79
CA ILE A 212 -10.62 -18.41 -7.31
C ILE A 212 -11.33 -18.83 -6.04
N ARG A 213 -11.97 -20.00 -6.05
CA ARG A 213 -12.64 -20.57 -4.87
C ARG A 213 -11.67 -20.76 -3.71
N ALA A 214 -10.52 -21.37 -3.96
CA ALA A 214 -9.49 -21.57 -2.94
C ALA A 214 -9.00 -20.24 -2.35
N SER A 215 -8.88 -19.19 -3.19
CA SER A 215 -8.55 -17.85 -2.71
C SER A 215 -9.64 -17.24 -1.83
N ALA A 216 -10.92 -17.42 -2.18
CA ALA A 216 -12.04 -16.90 -1.38
C ALA A 216 -12.13 -17.60 -0.02
N GLU A 217 -12.06 -18.94 0.00
CA GLU A 217 -12.05 -19.73 1.23
C GLU A 217 -10.87 -19.39 2.12
N LYS A 218 -9.67 -19.23 1.54
CA LYS A 218 -8.48 -18.82 2.29
C LYS A 218 -8.70 -17.47 2.99
N ILE A 219 -9.27 -16.47 2.30
CA ILE A 219 -9.52 -15.16 2.90
C ILE A 219 -10.54 -15.29 4.05
N LEU A 220 -11.62 -16.04 3.86
CA LEU A 220 -12.64 -16.29 4.88
C LEU A 220 -12.03 -16.93 6.14
N TYR A 221 -11.31 -18.05 5.99
CA TYR A 221 -10.74 -18.80 7.11
C TYR A 221 -9.59 -18.10 7.82
N THR A 222 -8.85 -17.23 7.12
CA THR A 222 -7.68 -16.54 7.70
C THR A 222 -8.09 -15.31 8.51
N TYR A 223 -9.08 -14.55 8.05
CA TYR A 223 -9.37 -13.21 8.58
C TYR A 223 -10.79 -13.04 9.14
N LEU A 224 -11.78 -13.79 8.66
CA LEU A 224 -13.20 -13.49 8.90
C LEU A 224 -13.90 -14.49 9.82
N LEU A 225 -13.37 -15.71 9.97
CA LEU A 225 -13.95 -16.70 10.86
C LEU A 225 -13.66 -16.36 12.33
N PRO A 226 -14.62 -16.54 13.26
CA PRO A 226 -14.38 -16.34 14.68
C PRO A 226 -13.26 -17.26 15.19
N GLY A 227 -12.26 -16.70 15.86
CA GLY A 227 -11.09 -17.44 16.35
C GLY A 227 -10.03 -17.75 15.27
N ALA A 228 -10.11 -17.10 14.11
CA ALA A 228 -9.05 -17.19 13.10
C ALA A 228 -7.73 -16.58 13.61
N GLU A 229 -6.60 -17.05 13.08
CA GLU A 229 -5.27 -16.59 13.50
C GLU A 229 -5.05 -15.08 13.32
N ARG A 230 -5.72 -14.48 12.34
CA ARG A 230 -5.63 -13.06 11.99
C ARG A 230 -7.03 -12.43 11.90
N GLU A 231 -7.89 -12.77 12.86
CA GLU A 231 -9.27 -12.28 12.90
C GLU A 231 -9.32 -10.73 12.90
N ILE A 232 -10.02 -10.16 11.91
CA ILE A 232 -10.29 -8.73 11.84
C ILE A 232 -11.67 -8.39 12.39
N ILE A 233 -11.82 -7.22 13.01
CA ILE A 233 -13.08 -6.81 13.64
C ILE A 233 -13.95 -6.09 12.60
N LEU A 234 -15.04 -6.75 12.21
CA LEU A 234 -16.04 -6.22 11.30
C LEU A 234 -17.44 -6.22 11.94
N PRO A 235 -18.35 -5.35 11.48
CA PRO A 235 -19.76 -5.44 11.83
C PRO A 235 -20.34 -6.81 11.49
N GLN A 236 -21.10 -7.40 12.40
CA GLN A 236 -21.61 -8.77 12.28
C GLN A 236 -22.45 -9.01 11.03
N GLY A 237 -23.18 -7.99 10.55
CA GLY A 237 -23.94 -8.10 9.29
C GLY A 237 -23.06 -8.41 8.09
N ILE A 238 -21.91 -7.74 7.96
CA ILE A 238 -20.98 -7.97 6.85
C ILE A 238 -20.37 -9.39 6.93
N LEU A 239 -20.04 -9.84 8.14
CA LEU A 239 -19.50 -11.18 8.36
C LEU A 239 -20.52 -12.27 8.03
N SER A 240 -21.77 -12.13 8.48
CA SER A 240 -22.82 -13.11 8.18
C SER A 240 -23.12 -13.20 6.70
N ASP A 241 -23.10 -12.06 6.00
CA ASP A 241 -23.36 -12.01 4.55
C ASP A 241 -22.25 -12.71 3.76
N ILE A 242 -20.99 -12.44 4.10
CA ILE A 242 -19.84 -13.09 3.45
C ILE A 242 -19.81 -14.59 3.74
N THR A 243 -20.04 -14.98 5.00
CA THR A 243 -20.03 -16.40 5.40
C THR A 243 -21.16 -17.16 4.70
N ALA A 244 -22.36 -16.59 4.63
CA ALA A 244 -23.49 -17.20 3.91
C ALA A 244 -23.21 -17.31 2.40
N ALA A 245 -22.66 -16.26 1.79
CA ALA A 245 -22.33 -16.26 0.37
C ALA A 245 -21.29 -17.34 0.02
N ILE A 246 -20.22 -17.48 0.81
CA ILE A 246 -19.15 -18.43 0.51
C ILE A 246 -19.53 -19.87 0.89
N GLU A 247 -20.07 -20.12 2.08
CA GLU A 247 -20.31 -21.49 2.57
C GLU A 247 -21.61 -22.10 2.06
N ARG A 248 -22.70 -21.31 1.97
CA ARG A 248 -24.01 -21.84 1.58
C ARG A 248 -24.26 -21.71 0.08
N GLU A 249 -23.93 -20.56 -0.48
CA GLU A 249 -24.18 -20.27 -1.91
C GLU A 249 -22.99 -20.68 -2.79
N GLY A 250 -21.82 -20.95 -2.21
CA GLY A 250 -20.63 -21.34 -2.96
C GLY A 250 -20.08 -20.22 -3.86
N ARG A 251 -20.39 -18.95 -3.52
CA ARG A 251 -20.04 -17.76 -4.30
C ARG A 251 -18.57 -17.41 -4.15
N ASP A 252 -17.93 -17.21 -5.30
CA ASP A 252 -16.51 -16.91 -5.45
C ASP A 252 -16.26 -15.59 -6.22
N ASP A 253 -17.31 -14.77 -6.37
CA ASP A 253 -17.26 -13.50 -7.10
C ASP A 253 -16.69 -12.33 -6.28
N PRO A 254 -16.03 -11.34 -6.93
CA PRO A 254 -15.35 -10.25 -6.21
C PRO A 254 -16.28 -9.37 -5.38
N GLU A 255 -17.57 -9.28 -5.74
CA GLU A 255 -18.58 -8.48 -5.04
C GLU A 255 -18.86 -8.98 -3.62
N VAL A 256 -18.60 -10.27 -3.34
CA VAL A 256 -18.77 -10.86 -1.99
C VAL A 256 -17.97 -10.07 -0.95
N PHE A 257 -16.78 -9.59 -1.29
CA PHE A 257 -15.90 -8.89 -0.35
C PHE A 257 -16.00 -7.37 -0.38
N ASP A 258 -16.83 -6.77 -1.26
CA ASP A 258 -16.85 -5.31 -1.48
C ASP A 258 -17.17 -4.54 -0.19
N ALA A 259 -18.22 -4.94 0.53
CA ALA A 259 -18.63 -4.28 1.77
C ALA A 259 -17.56 -4.34 2.86
N ALA A 260 -16.91 -5.51 3.05
CA ALA A 260 -15.83 -5.67 4.02
C ALA A 260 -14.59 -4.86 3.62
N LYS A 261 -14.23 -4.89 2.33
CA LYS A 261 -13.08 -4.16 1.81
C LYS A 261 -13.23 -2.65 2.02
N ASP A 262 -14.40 -2.10 1.71
CA ASP A 262 -14.69 -0.67 1.90
C ASP A 262 -14.69 -0.28 3.37
N TYR A 263 -15.26 -1.11 4.24
CA TYR A 263 -15.21 -0.89 5.68
C TYR A 263 -13.76 -0.85 6.19
N VAL A 264 -12.94 -1.83 5.81
CA VAL A 264 -11.54 -1.90 6.22
C VAL A 264 -10.74 -0.71 5.68
N PHE A 265 -10.99 -0.31 4.44
CA PHE A 265 -10.36 0.89 3.85
C PHE A 265 -10.70 2.15 4.67
N GLN A 266 -11.98 2.36 4.99
CA GLN A 266 -12.44 3.50 5.78
C GLN A 266 -11.87 3.47 7.20
N ALA A 267 -11.83 2.29 7.84
CA ALA A 267 -11.25 2.12 9.16
C ALA A 267 -9.76 2.48 9.18
N MET A 268 -8.98 1.98 8.21
CA MET A 268 -7.57 2.33 8.07
C MET A 268 -7.36 3.82 7.77
N GLU A 269 -8.21 4.42 6.92
CA GLU A 269 -8.14 5.84 6.56
C GLU A 269 -8.44 6.76 7.73
N ARG A 270 -9.39 6.38 8.59
CA ARG A 270 -9.78 7.17 9.75
C ARG A 270 -8.80 7.00 10.91
N ASP A 271 -8.40 5.77 11.21
CA ASP A 271 -7.77 5.44 12.50
C ASP A 271 -6.24 5.37 12.40
N ALA A 272 -5.69 4.80 11.32
CA ALA A 272 -4.25 4.56 11.18
C ALA A 272 -3.54 5.60 10.31
N PHE A 273 -4.17 6.00 9.20
CA PHE A 273 -3.53 6.82 8.16
C PHE A 273 -3.11 8.23 8.63
N PRO A 274 -3.90 8.97 9.44
CA PRO A 274 -3.48 10.28 9.95
C PRO A 274 -2.24 10.18 10.84
N GLY A 275 -2.18 9.14 11.67
CA GLY A 275 -1.02 8.85 12.52
C GLY A 275 0.23 8.51 11.70
N PHE A 276 0.07 7.70 10.65
CA PHE A 276 1.14 7.37 9.71
C PHE A 276 1.72 8.62 9.03
N LEU A 277 0.88 9.50 8.50
CA LEU A 277 1.34 10.75 7.87
C LEU A 277 2.04 11.66 8.90
N ARG A 278 1.52 11.73 10.13
CA ARG A 278 2.19 12.49 11.20
C ARG A 278 3.56 11.91 11.55
N ALA A 279 3.71 10.58 11.56
CA ALA A 279 4.97 9.92 11.88
C ALA A 279 6.00 10.02 10.75
N LYS A 280 5.58 9.83 9.49
CA LYS A 280 6.50 9.66 8.34
C LYS A 280 6.55 10.84 7.35
N ALA A 281 5.48 11.61 7.22
CA ALA A 281 5.48 12.80 6.37
C ALA A 281 5.83 14.08 7.14
N LEU A 282 5.48 14.13 8.43
CA LEU A 282 5.77 15.24 9.33
C LEU A 282 6.95 14.96 10.27
N GLY A 283 7.34 13.72 10.47
CA GLY A 283 8.51 13.35 11.25
C GLY A 283 9.58 12.72 10.37
N ASN A 284 10.84 12.77 10.83
CA ASN A 284 11.93 12.00 10.23
C ASN A 284 12.63 11.09 11.25
N ILE A 285 12.12 11.00 12.48
CA ILE A 285 12.67 10.20 13.58
C ILE A 285 11.65 9.12 13.98
N VAL A 286 12.13 7.94 14.38
CA VAL A 286 11.29 6.87 14.94
C VAL A 286 11.08 7.02 16.46
N PRO A 287 9.99 6.49 17.04
CA PRO A 287 9.67 6.68 18.46
C PRO A 287 10.80 6.33 19.46
N PRO A 288 11.52 5.20 19.33
CA PRO A 288 12.64 4.88 20.22
C PRO A 288 13.76 5.93 20.18
N SER A 289 14.09 6.42 18.98
CA SER A 289 15.13 7.42 18.78
C SER A 289 14.70 8.81 19.28
N MET A 290 13.40 9.10 19.37
CA MET A 290 12.90 10.30 20.02
C MET A 290 13.05 10.24 21.54
N LEU A 291 12.81 9.08 22.15
CA LEU A 291 12.97 8.88 23.59
C LEU A 291 14.44 8.99 23.99
N LEU A 292 15.35 8.38 23.22
CA LEU A 292 16.79 8.50 23.45
C LEU A 292 17.26 9.96 23.43
N ARG A 293 16.82 10.73 22.42
CA ARG A 293 17.13 12.17 22.32
C ARG A 293 16.57 12.96 23.49
N LEU A 294 15.37 12.65 23.98
CA LEU A 294 14.82 13.29 25.17
C LEU A 294 15.74 13.10 26.39
N ILE A 295 16.16 11.85 26.65
CA ILE A 295 17.03 11.53 27.79
C ILE A 295 18.37 12.24 27.65
N LEU A 296 19.02 12.14 26.48
CA LEU A 296 20.30 12.81 26.22
C LEU A 296 20.20 14.33 26.32
N GLY A 297 19.09 14.91 25.85
CA GLY A 297 18.82 16.34 25.95
C GLY A 297 18.69 16.82 27.39
N LEU A 298 17.93 16.10 28.21
CA LEU A 298 17.77 16.42 29.64
C LEU A 298 19.07 16.29 30.42
N VAL A 299 19.83 15.20 30.20
CA VAL A 299 21.13 14.98 30.85
C VAL A 299 22.12 16.08 30.44
N SER A 300 22.19 16.41 29.15
CA SER A 300 23.09 17.46 28.65
C SER A 300 22.74 18.84 29.21
N LEU A 301 21.45 19.20 29.30
CA LEU A 301 21.04 20.44 29.95
C LEU A 301 21.37 20.46 31.43
N PHE A 302 21.16 19.35 32.14
CA PHE A 302 21.52 19.25 33.55
C PHE A 302 23.02 19.47 33.75
N THR A 303 23.87 18.80 32.97
CA THR A 303 25.33 19.01 32.99
C THR A 303 25.72 20.43 32.60
N GLY A 304 25.00 21.04 31.65
CA GLY A 304 25.20 22.43 31.25
C GLY A 304 24.95 23.40 32.40
N PHE A 305 23.77 23.32 33.03
CA PHE A 305 23.44 24.15 34.18
C PHE A 305 24.38 23.91 35.37
N TRP A 306 24.66 22.65 35.69
CA TRP A 306 25.58 22.28 36.76
C TRP A 306 26.97 22.92 36.55
N THR A 307 27.56 22.70 35.38
CA THR A 307 28.87 23.25 35.03
C THR A 307 28.85 24.79 35.02
N ALA A 308 27.78 25.40 34.50
CA ALA A 308 27.62 26.85 34.49
C ALA A 308 27.63 27.44 35.92
N PHE A 309 26.83 26.88 36.82
CA PHE A 309 26.77 27.33 38.21
C PHE A 309 28.10 27.13 38.93
N VAL A 310 28.76 25.97 38.76
CA VAL A 310 30.08 25.72 39.35
C VAL A 310 31.11 26.75 38.88
N LEU A 311 31.16 27.07 37.58
CA LEU A 311 32.10 28.06 37.03
C LEU A 311 31.79 29.50 37.48
N ILE A 312 30.51 29.83 37.67
CA ILE A 312 30.07 31.13 38.20
C ILE A 312 30.50 31.27 39.67
N PHE A 313 30.24 30.25 40.50
CA PHE A 313 30.57 30.25 41.92
C PHE A 313 32.07 30.13 42.19
N LEU A 314 32.85 29.47 41.32
CA LEU A 314 34.32 29.51 41.40
C LEU A 314 34.92 30.84 40.93
N GLY A 315 34.11 31.77 40.39
CA GLY A 315 34.60 33.04 39.87
C GLY A 315 35.54 32.91 38.66
N LYS A 316 35.40 31.85 37.85
CA LYS A 316 36.25 31.66 36.66
C LYS A 316 35.99 32.74 35.60
N SER A 317 36.99 33.01 34.77
CA SER A 317 36.92 34.02 33.70
C SER A 317 35.88 33.65 32.63
N ARG A 318 35.42 34.67 31.89
CA ARG A 318 34.40 34.50 30.83
C ARG A 318 34.84 33.51 29.75
N GLY A 319 36.12 33.46 29.41
CA GLY A 319 36.67 32.51 28.43
C GLY A 319 36.52 31.05 28.84
N THR A 320 36.70 30.71 30.12
CA THR A 320 36.46 29.36 30.61
C THR A 320 34.97 29.02 30.60
N ARG A 321 34.09 30.00 30.84
CA ARG A 321 32.64 29.82 30.80
C ARG A 321 32.09 29.60 29.39
N CYS A 322 32.78 30.06 28.34
CA CYS A 322 32.38 29.80 26.96
C CYS A 322 32.29 28.31 26.63
N TRP A 323 33.01 27.43 27.34
CA TRP A 323 32.93 25.97 27.14
C TRP A 323 31.56 25.36 27.49
N VAL A 324 30.71 26.09 28.21
CA VAL A 324 29.33 25.67 28.52
C VAL A 324 28.44 25.69 27.27
N ILE A 325 28.89 26.30 26.17
CA ILE A 325 28.17 26.27 24.89
C ILE A 325 27.84 24.84 24.45
N TRP A 326 28.80 23.90 24.55
CA TRP A 326 28.61 22.52 24.11
C TRP A 326 27.44 21.80 24.78
N PRO A 327 27.37 21.69 26.12
CA PRO A 327 26.26 21.01 26.78
C PRO A 327 24.91 21.72 26.56
N PHE A 328 24.88 23.05 26.41
CA PHE A 328 23.65 23.76 26.06
C PHE A 328 23.22 23.48 24.61
N THR A 329 24.14 23.57 23.65
CA THR A 329 23.83 23.30 22.24
C THR A 329 23.32 21.88 22.06
N PHE A 330 23.99 20.86 22.63
CA PHE A 330 23.52 19.48 22.56
C PHE A 330 22.18 19.28 23.29
N GLY A 331 22.01 19.88 24.46
CA GLY A 331 20.78 19.79 25.25
C GLY A 331 19.58 20.37 24.51
N VAL A 332 19.69 21.61 24.04
CA VAL A 332 18.64 22.31 23.28
C VAL A 332 18.38 21.61 21.95
N TYR A 333 19.43 21.16 21.24
CA TYR A 333 19.27 20.44 19.98
C TYR A 333 18.44 19.17 20.12
N PHE A 334 18.77 18.32 21.10
CA PHE A 334 18.06 17.06 21.29
C PHE A 334 16.64 17.25 21.81
N LEU A 335 16.40 18.22 22.70
CA LEU A 335 15.06 18.56 23.18
C LEU A 335 14.17 19.14 22.08
N ALA A 336 14.69 20.06 21.27
CA ALA A 336 13.97 20.58 20.13
C ALA A 336 13.68 19.47 19.11
N SER A 337 14.66 18.59 18.84
CA SER A 337 14.47 17.45 17.94
C SER A 337 13.36 16.50 18.42
N HIS A 338 13.29 16.27 19.74
CA HIS A 338 12.19 15.52 20.37
C HIS A 338 10.84 16.24 20.23
N GLN A 339 10.77 17.51 20.61
CA GLN A 339 9.53 18.29 20.62
C GLN A 339 8.90 18.43 19.22
N TYR A 340 9.73 18.61 18.19
CA TYR A 340 9.27 18.76 16.81
C TYR A 340 9.16 17.43 16.04
N LEU A 341 9.44 16.29 16.68
CA LEU A 341 9.47 14.96 16.08
C LEU A 341 10.40 14.89 14.84
N LEU A 342 11.43 15.73 14.82
CA LEU A 342 12.23 16.05 13.64
C LEU A 342 13.68 16.31 14.01
N ASP A 343 14.61 15.59 13.41
CA ASP A 343 16.05 15.82 13.46
C ASP A 343 16.42 16.83 12.36
N PRO A 344 16.76 18.08 12.69
CA PRO A 344 16.97 19.13 11.69
C PRO A 344 18.13 18.82 10.75
N VAL A 345 19.24 18.26 11.27
CA VAL A 345 20.42 17.95 10.47
C VAL A 345 20.12 16.84 9.48
N LEU A 346 19.48 15.76 9.95
CA LEU A 346 19.13 14.62 9.09
C LEU A 346 18.10 15.02 8.01
N ALA A 347 17.13 15.86 8.38
CA ALA A 347 16.11 16.37 7.47
C ALA A 347 16.72 17.27 6.36
N LEU A 348 17.68 18.13 6.71
CA LEU A 348 18.39 18.98 5.73
C LEU A 348 19.27 18.14 4.80
N ALA A 349 19.90 17.08 5.32
CA ALA A 349 20.64 16.12 4.52
C ALA A 349 19.74 15.27 3.58
N GLY A 350 18.42 15.32 3.74
CA GLY A 350 17.45 14.62 2.90
C GLY A 350 17.25 13.16 3.30
N TYR A 351 17.53 12.82 4.56
CA TYR A 351 17.34 11.47 5.10
C TYR A 351 16.22 11.45 6.15
N SER A 352 15.60 10.28 6.28
CA SER A 352 14.63 9.97 7.31
C SER A 352 14.97 8.64 7.95
N GLU A 353 14.83 8.57 9.27
CA GLU A 353 14.98 7.33 10.02
C GLU A 353 13.76 6.43 9.77
N TYR A 354 14.06 5.20 9.38
CA TYR A 354 13.06 4.23 8.95
C TYR A 354 12.76 3.24 10.07
N THR A 355 13.81 2.63 10.61
CA THR A 355 13.88 1.86 11.86
C THR A 355 14.98 2.46 12.72
N PHE A 356 15.06 2.08 14.00
CA PHE A 356 16.10 2.56 14.91
C PHE A 356 17.49 2.42 14.28
N MET A 357 18.18 3.55 14.09
CA MET A 357 19.52 3.65 13.47
C MET A 357 19.64 3.25 11.99
N SER A 358 18.52 3.04 11.28
CA SER A 358 18.52 2.83 9.82
C SER A 358 17.93 4.04 9.10
N VAL A 359 18.78 4.77 8.38
CA VAL A 359 18.39 5.97 7.64
C VAL A 359 18.18 5.67 6.17
N HIS A 360 17.14 6.25 5.60
CA HIS A 360 16.77 6.12 4.20
C HIS A 360 16.58 7.48 3.56
N ARG A 361 16.87 7.58 2.26
CA ARG A 361 16.73 8.83 1.50
C ARG A 361 15.24 9.15 1.26
N ILE A 362 14.87 10.40 1.50
CA ILE A 362 13.53 10.92 1.19
C ILE A 362 13.43 11.08 -0.33
N LYS A 363 12.62 10.22 -0.96
CA LYS A 363 12.38 10.22 -2.42
C LYS A 363 11.18 11.10 -2.79
N GLU A 364 10.19 11.17 -1.90
CA GLU A 364 8.99 11.99 -2.13
C GLU A 364 9.32 13.49 -2.05
N GLY A 365 9.21 14.20 -3.18
CA GLY A 365 9.66 15.60 -3.31
C GLY A 365 8.91 16.58 -2.42
N PHE A 366 7.60 16.41 -2.26
CA PHE A 366 6.77 17.25 -1.39
C PHE A 366 7.19 17.14 0.07
N VAL A 367 7.32 15.89 0.55
CA VAL A 367 7.71 15.58 1.94
C VAL A 367 9.10 16.15 2.22
N ARG A 368 10.03 16.06 1.26
CA ARG A 368 11.35 16.68 1.38
C ARG A 368 11.25 18.19 1.59
N LYS A 369 10.51 18.91 0.73
CA LYS A 369 10.33 20.37 0.86
C LYS A 369 9.71 20.74 2.22
N LEU A 370 8.71 19.98 2.66
CA LEU A 370 8.02 20.20 3.93
C LEU A 370 8.96 20.00 5.14
N LEU A 371 9.71 18.90 5.16
CA LEU A 371 10.67 18.60 6.23
C LEU A 371 11.82 19.61 6.24
N THR A 372 12.35 20.02 5.09
CA THR A 372 13.39 21.07 5.00
C THR A 372 12.91 22.39 5.58
N LYS A 373 11.70 22.85 5.25
CA LYS A 373 11.13 24.10 5.80
C LYS A 373 10.99 24.02 7.32
N ARG A 374 10.49 22.90 7.83
CA ARG A 374 10.35 22.69 9.28
C ARG A 374 11.69 22.54 9.99
N ALA A 375 12.67 21.89 9.37
CA ALA A 375 14.01 21.76 9.90
C ALA A 375 14.68 23.11 10.06
N LEU A 376 14.53 24.00 9.08
CA LEU A 376 15.05 25.36 9.14
C LEU A 376 14.39 26.17 10.26
N MET A 377 13.07 26.06 10.41
CA MET A 377 12.37 26.70 11.54
C MET A 377 12.83 26.15 12.90
N CYS A 378 12.99 24.84 13.02
CA CYS A 378 13.48 24.20 14.24
C CYS A 378 14.91 24.65 14.58
N LEU A 379 15.80 24.68 13.58
CA LEU A 379 17.19 25.15 13.75
C LEU A 379 17.23 26.62 14.20
N CYS A 380 16.38 27.48 13.63
CA CYS A 380 16.25 28.87 14.06
C CYS A 380 15.90 28.97 15.55
N TRP A 381 14.91 28.19 16.02
CA TRP A 381 14.55 28.14 17.44
C TRP A 381 15.67 27.60 18.33
N ILE A 382 16.39 26.56 17.87
CA ILE A 382 17.55 26.01 18.60
C ILE A 382 18.61 27.10 18.80
N VAL A 383 18.98 27.82 17.74
CA VAL A 383 19.99 28.89 17.82
C VAL A 383 19.55 30.01 18.75
N ILE A 384 18.29 30.45 18.66
CA ILE A 384 17.77 31.52 19.52
C ILE A 384 17.85 31.13 21.01
N ILE A 385 17.39 29.93 21.35
CA ILE A 385 17.38 29.45 22.74
C ILE A 385 18.82 29.23 23.25
N ASP A 386 19.68 28.65 22.42
CA ASP A 386 21.07 28.36 22.78
C ASP A 386 21.87 29.63 23.01
N VAL A 387 21.73 30.64 22.14
CA VAL A 387 22.34 31.96 22.31
C VAL A 387 21.83 32.65 23.57
N ALA A 388 20.52 32.58 23.85
CA ALA A 388 19.95 33.18 25.05
C ALA A 388 20.52 32.54 26.33
N LEU A 389 20.62 31.20 26.39
CA LEU A 389 21.22 30.47 27.51
C LEU A 389 22.71 30.82 27.66
N CYS A 390 23.48 30.80 26.57
CA CYS A 390 24.90 31.13 26.60
C CYS A 390 25.14 32.56 27.09
N CYS A 391 24.39 33.54 26.57
CA CYS A 391 24.50 34.93 27.01
C CYS A 391 24.21 35.08 28.50
N LEU A 392 23.17 34.41 29.02
CA LEU A 392 22.82 34.45 30.44
C LEU A 392 23.98 33.94 31.29
N PHE A 393 24.50 32.73 31.03
CA PHE A 393 25.50 32.11 31.91
C PHE A 393 26.94 32.61 31.70
N ILE A 394 27.28 33.16 30.53
CA ILE A 394 28.61 33.72 30.28
C ILE A 394 28.76 35.13 30.85
N PHE A 395 27.73 35.97 30.72
CA PHE A 395 27.82 37.39 31.10
C PHE A 395 27.44 37.68 32.56
N VAL A 396 26.76 36.76 33.25
CA VAL A 396 26.45 36.92 34.68
C VAL A 396 27.74 37.12 35.50
N PRO A 397 27.83 38.18 36.33
CA PRO A 397 29.01 38.43 37.15
C PRO A 397 29.26 37.27 38.11
N GLY A 398 30.50 36.77 38.15
CA GLY A 398 30.89 35.73 39.10
C GLY A 398 30.93 36.29 40.51
N LYS A 399 30.37 35.55 41.47
CA LYS A 399 30.56 35.81 42.89
C LYS A 399 31.13 34.54 43.51
N ARG A 400 32.32 34.64 44.09
CA ARG A 400 32.91 33.56 44.86
C ARG A 400 32.09 33.41 46.14
N LEU A 401 31.41 32.27 46.29
CA LEU A 401 30.68 31.92 47.51
C LEU A 401 31.65 31.55 48.63
#